data_AF-A0A2G3E9B9-F1
#
_entry.id   AF-A0A2G3E9B9-F1
#
_cell.length_a   1.000
_cell.length_b   1.000
_cell.length_c   1.000
_cell.angle_alpha   90.00
_cell.angle_beta   90.00
_cell.angle_gamma   90.00
#
_symmetry.space_group_name_H-M   'P 1'
#
loop_
_entity.id
_entity.type
_entity.pdbx_description
1 polymer ?
#
loop_
_entity_poly.entity_id
_entity_poly.type
_entity_poly.pdbx_seq_one_letter_code
_entity_poly.pdbx_strand_id
1 'polypeptide(L)'
;MDCQSIFNFYFYFNIVGFFGMLIATIVMWISKSGYDKYEKIRNSKYKKQIIMGYRLVFTAVTLMGLFTAVVPLGSDKKSINNKTYNVDYGEVVYISEDKGPFGLKKLFRIEIDGETLEVDVIKRDKGILEGDDVKVTWLEHSKSAVVEKCDKEE
;
A
#
# COMPACT_ATOMS: atom_id res chain seq x y z
N MET A 1 11.80 12.64 -11.79
CA MET A 1 12.07 12.11 -10.43
C MET A 1 12.90 10.82 -10.51
N ASP A 2 13.66 10.44 -9.48
CA ASP A 2 14.32 9.12 -9.42
C ASP A 2 13.32 8.02 -9.03
N CYS A 3 12.62 7.48 -10.02
CA CYS A 3 11.61 6.44 -9.85
C CYS A 3 12.19 5.15 -9.23
N GLN A 4 13.44 4.80 -9.56
CA GLN A 4 14.05 3.56 -9.07
C GLN A 4 14.28 3.62 -7.56
N SER A 5 14.81 4.72 -7.06
CA SER A 5 14.99 4.93 -5.61
C SER A 5 13.64 4.94 -4.88
N ILE A 6 12.65 5.64 -5.43
CA ILE A 6 11.30 5.73 -4.85
C ILE A 6 10.63 4.34 -4.76
N PHE A 7 10.61 3.58 -5.86
CA PHE A 7 10.00 2.25 -5.86
C PHE A 7 10.76 1.26 -4.98
N ASN A 8 12.09 1.31 -4.94
CA ASN A 8 12.86 0.45 -4.03
C ASN A 8 12.58 0.79 -2.56
N PHE A 9 12.58 2.07 -2.20
CA PHE A 9 12.25 2.49 -0.84
C PHE A 9 10.86 1.99 -0.45
N TYR A 10 9.87 2.20 -1.32
CA TYR A 10 8.50 1.73 -1.09
C TYR A 10 8.42 0.20 -0.95
N PHE A 11 9.11 -0.54 -1.81
CA PHE A 11 9.19 -2.01 -1.75
C PHE A 11 9.76 -2.48 -0.41
N TYR A 12 10.95 -2.00 -0.02
CA TYR A 12 11.60 -2.44 1.21
C TYR A 12 10.81 -2.03 2.46
N PHE A 13 10.21 -0.83 2.45
CA PHE A 13 9.36 -0.37 3.55
C PHE A 13 8.18 -1.32 3.78
N ASN A 14 7.47 -1.73 2.73
CA ASN A 14 6.34 -2.66 2.84
C ASN A 14 6.79 -4.06 3.29
N ILE A 15 7.91 -4.56 2.76
CA ILE A 15 8.43 -5.87 3.15
C ILE A 15 8.83 -5.89 4.63
N VAL A 16 9.55 -4.88 5.11
CA VAL A 16 9.95 -4.77 6.53
C VAL A 16 8.73 -4.61 7.43
N GLY A 17 7.76 -3.76 7.04
CA GLY A 17 6.50 -3.61 7.77
C GLY A 17 5.72 -4.92 7.88
N PHE A 18 5.66 -5.69 6.79
CA PHE A 18 5.01 -7.00 6.79
C PHE A 18 5.72 -8.02 7.69
N PHE A 19 7.06 -8.07 7.67
CA PHE A 19 7.81 -8.93 8.60
C PHE A 19 7.55 -8.54 10.07
N GLY A 20 7.47 -7.25 10.38
CA GLY A 20 7.07 -6.78 11.71
C GLY A 20 5.69 -7.27 12.12
N MET A 21 4.70 -7.18 11.22
CA MET A 21 3.34 -7.69 11.45
C MET A 21 3.30 -9.21 11.63
N LEU A 22 4.12 -9.95 10.87
CA LEU A 22 4.24 -11.40 10.97
C LEU A 22 4.83 -11.80 12.33
N ILE A 23 5.89 -11.15 12.79
CA ILE A 23 6.46 -11.36 14.13
C ILE A 23 5.42 -11.05 15.21
N ALA A 24 4.73 -9.92 15.10
CA ALA A 24 3.67 -9.55 16.05
C ALA A 24 2.55 -10.61 16.11
N THR A 25 2.17 -11.17 14.95
CA THR A 25 1.20 -12.26 14.86
C THR A 25 1.69 -13.48 15.63
N ILE A 26 2.92 -13.94 15.36
CA ILE A 26 3.52 -15.09 16.04
C ILE A 26 3.56 -14.86 17.56
N VAL A 27 4.00 -13.69 18.00
CA VAL A 27 4.05 -13.32 19.42
C VAL A 27 2.65 -13.36 20.05
N MET A 28 1.61 -12.89 19.36
CA MET A 28 0.23 -12.98 19.86
C MET A 28 -0.31 -14.41 19.95
N TRP A 29 0.17 -15.30 19.08
CA TRP A 29 -0.18 -16.73 19.14
C TRP A 29 0.52 -17.45 20.29
N ILE A 30 1.76 -17.09 20.60
CA ILE A 30 2.53 -17.69 21.71
C ILE A 30 2.12 -17.09 23.06
N SER A 31 1.92 -15.76 23.12
CA SER A 31 1.64 -15.05 24.37
C SER A 31 0.23 -15.32 24.88
N LYS A 32 0.15 -15.70 26.16
CA LYS A 32 -1.09 -15.70 26.95
C LYS A 32 -1.19 -14.45 27.84
N SER A 33 -0.05 -13.86 28.21
CA SER A 33 0.04 -12.78 29.19
C SER A 33 -0.58 -11.46 28.71
N GLY A 34 -0.59 -11.20 27.40
CA GLY A 34 -1.21 -10.00 26.82
C GLY A 34 -2.71 -9.89 27.12
N TYR A 35 -3.41 -11.04 27.14
CA TYR A 35 -4.84 -11.10 27.39
C TYR A 35 -5.18 -11.15 28.89
N ASP A 36 -4.28 -11.66 29.71
CA ASP A 36 -4.44 -11.76 31.16
C ASP A 36 -4.33 -10.40 31.89
N LYS A 37 -3.77 -9.38 31.21
CA LYS A 37 -3.76 -7.99 31.69
C LYS A 37 -5.14 -7.35 31.72
N TYR A 38 -6.08 -7.83 30.90
CA TYR A 38 -7.43 -7.28 30.82
C TYR A 38 -8.37 -8.06 31.73
N GLU A 39 -8.74 -7.46 32.86
CA GLU A 39 -9.56 -8.10 33.89
C GLU A 39 -10.90 -8.65 33.35
N LYS A 40 -11.53 -7.91 32.42
CA LYS A 40 -12.75 -8.35 31.72
C LYS A 40 -12.57 -9.65 30.92
N ILE A 41 -11.42 -9.84 30.30
CA ILE A 41 -11.10 -11.05 29.52
C ILE A 41 -10.68 -12.19 30.47
N ARG A 42 -9.91 -11.86 31.51
CA ARG A 42 -9.42 -12.81 32.51
C ARG A 42 -10.54 -13.51 33.27
N ASN A 43 -11.58 -12.78 33.65
CA ASN A 43 -12.70 -13.28 34.46
C ASN A 43 -13.88 -13.79 33.63
N SER A 44 -13.80 -13.74 32.29
CA SER A 44 -14.88 -14.19 31.42
C SER A 44 -14.94 -15.71 31.28
N LYS A 45 -16.16 -16.27 31.32
CA LYS A 45 -16.43 -17.69 31.01
C LYS A 45 -15.96 -18.07 29.60
N TYR A 46 -15.90 -17.11 28.68
CA TYR A 46 -15.56 -17.29 27.27
C TYR A 46 -14.12 -16.89 26.94
N LYS A 47 -13.25 -16.70 27.95
CA LYS A 47 -11.84 -16.27 27.78
C LYS A 47 -11.12 -16.95 26.62
N LYS A 48 -11.18 -18.28 26.53
CA LYS A 48 -10.50 -19.05 25.47
C LYS A 48 -11.00 -18.70 24.07
N GLN A 49 -12.32 -18.53 23.91
CA GLN A 49 -12.94 -18.18 22.63
C GLN A 49 -12.62 -16.75 22.22
N ILE A 50 -12.63 -15.81 23.18
CA ILE A 50 -12.25 -14.42 22.94
C ILE A 50 -10.80 -14.33 22.46
N ILE A 51 -9.87 -15.00 23.15
CA ILE A 51 -8.44 -15.03 22.76
C ILE A 51 -8.26 -15.67 21.38
N MET A 52 -8.97 -16.77 21.10
CA MET A 52 -8.93 -17.42 19.78
C MET A 52 -9.46 -16.50 18.69
N GLY A 53 -10.55 -15.77 18.96
CA GLY A 53 -11.13 -14.79 18.05
C GLY A 53 -10.13 -13.70 17.66
N TYR A 54 -9.46 -13.07 18.64
CA TYR A 54 -8.43 -12.06 18.36
C TYR A 54 -7.29 -12.61 17.51
N ARG A 55 -6.83 -13.83 17.81
CA ARG A 55 -5.75 -14.49 17.05
C ARG A 55 -6.16 -14.74 15.60
N LEU A 56 -7.36 -15.27 15.38
CA LEU A 56 -7.88 -15.53 14.04
C LEU A 56 -8.06 -14.24 13.25
N VAL A 57 -8.64 -13.20 13.85
CA VAL A 57 -8.81 -11.89 13.20
C VAL A 57 -7.45 -11.31 12.82
N PHE A 58 -6.47 -11.33 13.71
CA PHE A 58 -5.15 -10.78 13.41
C PHE A 58 -4.39 -11.58 12.35
N THR A 59 -4.51 -12.91 12.36
CA THR A 59 -4.00 -13.77 11.29
C THR A 59 -4.66 -13.45 9.96
N ALA A 60 -5.98 -13.27 9.93
CA ALA A 60 -6.72 -12.91 8.72
C ALA A 60 -6.25 -11.54 8.16
N VAL A 61 -6.07 -10.54 9.02
CA VAL A 61 -5.51 -9.23 8.63
C VAL A 61 -4.11 -9.37 8.05
N THR A 62 -3.26 -10.21 8.66
CA THR A 62 -1.90 -10.45 8.16
C THR A 62 -1.91 -11.14 6.79
N LEU A 63 -2.75 -12.16 6.60
CA LEU A 63 -2.92 -12.81 5.30
C LEU A 63 -3.48 -11.85 4.24
N MET A 64 -4.46 -11.02 4.60
CA MET A 64 -4.98 -9.99 3.71
C MET A 64 -3.87 -9.04 3.27
N GLY A 65 -3.03 -8.56 4.20
CA GLY A 65 -1.87 -7.72 3.87
C GLY A 65 -0.86 -8.42 2.96
N LEU A 66 -0.65 -9.73 3.13
CA LEU A 66 0.21 -10.51 2.24
C LEU A 66 -0.29 -10.47 0.79
N PHE A 67 -1.57 -10.81 0.57
CA PHE A 67 -2.12 -10.92 -0.78
C PHE A 67 -2.41 -9.57 -1.44
N THR A 68 -2.76 -8.54 -0.66
CA THR A 68 -3.12 -7.23 -1.21
C THR A 68 -1.93 -6.28 -1.37
N ALA A 69 -0.89 -6.40 -0.55
CA ALA A 69 0.27 -5.50 -0.60
C ALA A 69 1.56 -6.21 -1.01
N VAL A 70 1.91 -7.32 -0.35
CA VAL A 70 3.23 -7.95 -0.53
C VAL A 70 3.33 -8.71 -1.85
N VAL A 71 2.34 -9.51 -2.20
CA VAL A 71 2.37 -10.33 -3.42
C VAL A 71 2.46 -9.45 -4.68
N PRO A 72 1.62 -8.42 -4.88
CA PRO A 72 1.73 -7.55 -6.04
C PRO A 72 3.10 -6.85 -6.13
N LEU A 73 3.61 -6.33 -5.02
CA LEU A 73 4.95 -5.72 -4.96
C LEU A 73 6.07 -6.71 -5.24
N GLY A 74 5.91 -7.96 -4.80
CA GLY A 74 6.82 -9.06 -5.11
C GLY A 74 6.91 -9.32 -6.62
N SER A 75 5.76 -9.36 -7.30
CA SER A 75 5.69 -9.50 -8.76
C SER A 75 6.36 -8.33 -9.49
N ASP A 76 6.23 -7.11 -8.96
CA ASP A 76 6.86 -5.92 -9.53
C ASP A 76 8.38 -5.84 -9.30
N LYS A 77 8.97 -6.65 -8.40
CA LYS A 77 10.38 -6.53 -8.04
C LYS A 77 11.32 -6.68 -9.25
N LYS A 78 10.97 -7.55 -10.19
CA LYS A 78 11.73 -7.70 -11.45
C LYS A 78 11.73 -6.41 -12.25
N SER A 79 10.57 -5.77 -12.40
CA SER A 79 10.42 -4.48 -13.10
C SER A 79 11.16 -3.36 -12.39
N ILE A 80 11.14 -3.34 -11.06
CA ILE A 80 11.91 -2.37 -10.25
C ILE A 80 13.42 -2.52 -10.47
N ASN A 81 13.94 -3.74 -10.47
CA ASN A 81 15.36 -4.00 -10.63
C ASN A 81 15.84 -3.68 -12.06
N ASN A 82 15.02 -3.97 -13.06
CA ASN A 82 15.35 -3.77 -14.47
C ASN A 82 14.96 -2.39 -15.02
N LYS A 83 14.31 -1.55 -14.19
CA LYS A 83 13.77 -0.23 -14.58
C LYS A 83 12.78 -0.26 -15.74
N THR A 84 12.00 -1.34 -15.84
CA THR A 84 10.98 -1.52 -16.89
C THR A 84 9.62 -1.12 -16.34
N TYR A 85 9.42 0.19 -16.18
CA TYR A 85 8.17 0.77 -15.69
C TYR A 85 7.22 1.07 -16.85
N ASN A 86 5.92 1.07 -16.58
CA ASN A 86 4.97 1.65 -17.51
C ASN A 86 5.00 3.17 -17.33
N VAL A 87 4.96 3.90 -18.45
CA VAL A 87 5.03 5.36 -18.47
C VAL A 87 4.03 5.85 -19.49
N ASP A 88 3.23 6.84 -19.10
CA ASP A 88 2.26 7.46 -19.98
C ASP A 88 1.98 8.91 -19.55
N TYR A 89 1.23 9.62 -20.38
CA TYR A 89 0.84 11.01 -20.18
C TYR A 89 -0.68 11.13 -20.25
N GLY A 90 -1.26 11.90 -19.33
CA GLY A 90 -2.70 12.06 -19.28
C GLY A 90 -3.13 13.16 -18.33
N GLU A 91 -4.42 13.38 -18.28
CA GLU A 91 -5.03 14.41 -17.43
C GLU A 91 -5.51 13.80 -16.12
N VAL A 92 -5.24 14.47 -14.99
CA VAL A 92 -5.73 14.01 -13.69
C VAL A 92 -7.22 14.32 -13.57
N VAL A 93 -8.07 13.31 -13.67
CA VAL A 93 -9.54 13.50 -13.56
C VAL A 93 -10.08 13.34 -12.14
N TYR A 94 -9.31 12.69 -11.26
CA TYR A 94 -9.71 12.54 -9.86
C TYR A 94 -8.51 12.36 -8.94
N ILE A 95 -8.57 13.01 -7.78
CA ILE A 95 -7.63 12.82 -6.69
C ILE A 95 -8.42 12.57 -5.41
N SER A 96 -8.33 11.35 -4.87
CA SER A 96 -8.98 10.99 -3.59
C SER A 96 -8.68 12.00 -2.47
N GLU A 97 -9.66 12.45 -1.72
CA GLU A 97 -9.40 13.33 -0.56
C GLU A 97 -8.65 12.58 0.55
N ASP A 98 -8.99 11.29 0.71
CA ASP A 98 -8.38 10.40 1.68
C ASP A 98 -6.99 9.96 1.24
N LYS A 99 -6.04 10.05 2.17
CA LYS A 99 -4.78 9.34 2.01
C LYS A 99 -5.03 7.88 2.38
N GLY A 100 -4.57 6.96 1.53
CA GLY A 100 -4.64 5.52 1.77
C GLY A 100 -3.97 5.10 3.09
N PRO A 101 -3.95 3.81 3.42
CA PRO A 101 -3.46 3.31 4.71
C PRO A 101 -2.15 3.99 5.16
N PHE A 102 -2.15 4.52 6.39
CA PHE A 102 -1.01 5.23 7.00
C PHE A 102 -0.58 6.53 6.30
N GLY A 103 -1.41 7.10 5.42
CA GLY A 103 -1.11 8.35 4.73
C GLY A 103 -0.09 8.23 3.60
N LEU A 104 0.27 7.00 3.22
CA LEU A 104 1.41 6.69 2.34
C LEU A 104 1.08 6.68 0.85
N LYS A 105 -0.22 6.66 0.52
CA LYS A 105 -0.73 6.60 -0.84
C LYS A 105 -1.83 7.62 -1.04
N LYS A 106 -2.02 8.03 -2.28
CA LYS A 106 -3.20 8.79 -2.70
C LYS A 106 -3.69 8.20 -4.02
N LEU A 107 -4.97 7.84 -4.10
CA LEU A 107 -5.54 7.33 -5.32
C LEU A 107 -5.68 8.47 -6.33
N PHE A 108 -5.13 8.27 -7.52
CA PHE A 108 -5.33 9.14 -8.68
C PHE A 108 -6.05 8.35 -9.76
N ARG A 109 -6.98 9.00 -10.46
CA ARG A 109 -7.45 8.54 -11.76
C ARG A 109 -6.96 9.50 -12.82
N ILE A 110 -6.31 8.94 -13.83
CA ILE A 110 -5.68 9.69 -14.90
C ILE A 110 -6.33 9.21 -16.20
N GLU A 111 -6.84 10.14 -16.99
CA GLU A 111 -7.40 9.85 -18.31
C GLU A 111 -6.29 9.88 -19.36
N ILE A 112 -6.14 8.76 -20.07
CA ILE A 112 -5.13 8.54 -21.10
C ILE A 112 -5.88 8.01 -22.32
N ASP A 113 -5.84 8.75 -23.44
CA ASP A 113 -6.49 8.37 -24.70
C ASP A 113 -7.98 7.95 -24.57
N GLY A 114 -8.71 8.55 -23.62
CA GLY A 114 -10.11 8.26 -23.34
C GLY A 114 -10.36 7.05 -22.42
N GLU A 115 -9.31 6.40 -21.92
CA GLU A 115 -9.37 5.36 -20.89
C GLU A 115 -8.96 5.91 -19.52
N THR A 116 -9.61 5.45 -18.45
CA THR A 116 -9.26 5.85 -17.08
C THR A 116 -8.30 4.86 -16.45
N LEU A 117 -7.07 5.31 -16.18
CA LEU A 117 -6.08 4.57 -15.41
C LEU A 117 -6.17 4.94 -13.92
N GLU A 118 -6.46 3.95 -13.08
CA GLU A 118 -6.47 4.11 -11.62
C GLU A 118 -5.13 3.65 -11.02
N VAL A 119 -4.46 4.54 -10.27
CA VAL A 119 -3.13 4.29 -9.68
C VAL A 119 -3.02 4.79 -8.24
N ASP A 120 -2.22 4.05 -7.46
CA ASP A 120 -1.84 4.38 -6.10
C ASP A 120 -0.57 5.25 -6.11
N VAL A 121 -0.73 6.56 -5.97
CA VAL A 121 0.38 7.50 -6.02
C VAL A 121 1.18 7.47 -4.73
N ILE A 122 2.41 6.98 -4.80
CA ILE A 122 3.37 6.90 -3.70
C ILE A 122 4.25 8.16 -3.61
N LYS A 123 4.43 8.86 -4.74
CA LYS A 123 5.18 10.12 -4.80
C LYS A 123 4.63 10.98 -5.94
N ARG A 124 4.54 12.28 -5.70
CA ARG A 124 4.15 13.24 -6.72
C ARG A 124 4.85 14.58 -6.58
N ASP A 125 4.87 15.35 -7.65
CA ASP A 125 5.20 16.76 -7.59
C ASP A 125 4.16 17.55 -6.78
N LYS A 126 4.63 18.65 -6.18
CA LYS A 126 3.76 19.52 -5.38
C LYS A 126 2.84 20.31 -6.30
N GLY A 127 1.61 20.54 -5.84
CA GLY A 127 0.67 21.40 -6.55
C GLY A 127 -0.05 20.75 -7.73
N ILE A 128 0.05 19.43 -7.92
CA ILE A 128 -0.82 18.71 -8.87
C ILE A 128 -2.27 18.73 -8.35
N LEU A 129 -3.18 19.18 -9.20
CA LEU A 129 -4.63 19.27 -8.99
C LEU A 129 -5.38 18.45 -10.05
N GLU A 130 -6.69 18.29 -9.85
CA GLU A 130 -7.57 17.77 -10.91
C GLU A 130 -7.57 18.75 -12.09
N GLY A 131 -7.53 18.21 -13.32
CA GLY A 131 -7.37 18.94 -14.57
C GLY A 131 -5.92 19.21 -15.00
N ASP A 132 -4.93 18.88 -14.17
CA ASP A 132 -3.51 19.02 -14.56
C ASP A 132 -3.08 17.86 -15.48
N ASP A 133 -2.31 18.18 -16.52
CA ASP A 133 -1.58 17.20 -17.31
C ASP A 133 -0.36 16.69 -16.55
N VAL A 134 -0.18 15.38 -16.56
CA VAL A 134 0.87 14.71 -15.79
C VAL A 134 1.51 13.59 -16.59
N LYS A 135 2.78 13.35 -16.27
CA LYS A 135 3.46 12.10 -16.59
C LYS A 135 3.25 11.14 -15.44
N VAL A 136 2.68 9.97 -15.73
CA VAL A 136 2.52 8.90 -14.76
C VAL A 136 3.51 7.78 -15.06
N THR A 137 4.26 7.36 -14.05
CA THR A 137 5.14 6.19 -14.11
C THR A 137 4.67 5.19 -13.07
N TRP A 138 4.25 3.98 -13.47
CA TRP A 138 3.66 3.00 -12.55
C TRP A 138 4.20 1.59 -12.72
N LEU A 139 3.99 0.81 -11.66
CA LEU A 139 4.25 -0.63 -11.62
C LEU A 139 2.97 -1.42 -11.95
N GLU A 140 3.10 -2.47 -12.75
CA GLU A 140 1.93 -3.12 -13.34
C GLU A 140 1.06 -3.86 -12.32
N HIS A 141 1.66 -4.59 -11.39
CA HIS A 141 0.90 -5.45 -10.49
C HIS A 141 0.38 -4.71 -9.26
N SER A 142 1.21 -3.88 -8.65
CA SER A 142 0.83 -3.10 -7.46
C SER A 142 0.11 -1.79 -7.77
N LYS A 143 0.08 -1.37 -9.05
CA LYS A 143 -0.41 -0.07 -9.53
C LYS A 143 0.16 1.13 -8.75
N SER A 144 1.32 0.94 -8.12
CA SER A 144 2.02 2.01 -7.39
C SER A 144 2.68 2.94 -8.39
N ALA A 145 2.44 4.25 -8.25
CA ALA A 145 2.82 5.23 -9.24
C ALA A 145 3.58 6.44 -8.68
N VAL A 146 4.44 7.00 -9.52
CA VAL A 146 5.05 8.31 -9.38
C VAL A 146 4.42 9.22 -10.42
N VAL A 147 3.96 10.40 -9.99
CA VAL A 147 3.28 11.36 -10.86
C VAL A 147 4.07 12.67 -10.90
N GLU A 148 4.51 13.06 -12.08
CA GLU A 148 5.27 14.29 -12.33
C GLU A 148 4.40 15.28 -13.10
N LYS A 149 4.52 16.57 -12.79
CA LYS A 149 3.76 17.59 -13.52
C LYS A 149 4.33 17.73 -14.93
N CYS A 150 3.47 17.76 -15.93
CA CYS A 150 3.85 18.08 -17.30
C CYS A 150 3.23 19.41 -17.68
N ASP A 151 4.05 20.30 -18.24
CA ASP A 151 3.52 21.42 -19.00
C ASP A 151 3.12 20.84 -20.36
N LYS A 152 1.86 21.04 -20.78
CA LYS A 152 1.48 20.80 -22.19
C LYS A 152 2.42 21.67 -23.03
N GLU A 153 3.38 21.07 -23.72
CA GLU A 153 4.01 21.76 -24.86
C GLU A 153 2.90 21.91 -25.91
N GLU A 154 2.49 23.16 -26.14
CA GLU A 154 1.56 23.55 -27.22
C GLU A 154 2.07 23.16 -28.60
#